data_AF-A0A2V8GSP4-F1
#
_entry.id   AF-A0A2V8GSP4-F1
#
_cell.length_a   1.000
_cell.length_b   1.000
_cell.length_c   1.000
_cell.angle_alpha   90.00
_cell.angle_beta   90.00
_cell.angle_gamma   90.00
#
_symmetry.space_group_name_H-M   'P 1'
#
loop_
_entity.id
_entity.type
_entity.pdbx_description
1 polymer ?
#
loop_
_entity_poly.entity_id
_entity_poly.type
_entity_poly.pdbx_seq_one_letter_code
_entity_poly.pdbx_strand_id
1 'polypeptide(L)' 'MSPTGSRHAPEARAREKIDALLAEAGWLVQDRDDMNLTAGDAIAVREFKLEKGHGYVDYLLFIDGSP' A
#
# COMPACT_ATOMS: atom_id res chain seq x y z
N MET A 1 16.91 9.31 -9.93
CA MET A 1 15.89 8.69 -10.82
C MET A 1 14.61 8.61 -10.01
N SER A 2 13.74 9.60 -10.16
CA SER A 2 12.45 9.65 -9.46
C SER A 2 11.42 8.89 -10.29
N PRO A 3 10.62 7.96 -9.72
CA PRO A 3 9.48 7.43 -10.45
C PRO A 3 8.39 8.50 -10.36
N THR A 4 8.37 9.42 -11.32
CA THR A 4 7.23 10.33 -11.48
C THR A 4 6.10 9.54 -12.10
N GLY A 5 5.36 8.81 -11.27
CA GLY A 5 3.98 8.46 -11.56
C GLY A 5 3.20 9.76 -11.65
N SER A 6 3.08 10.32 -12.86
CA SER A 6 2.29 11.53 -13.10
C SER A 6 0.90 11.32 -12.51
N ARG A 7 0.40 12.29 -11.74
CA ARG A 7 -0.93 12.26 -11.09
C ARG A 7 -2.12 12.01 -12.06
N HIS A 8 -1.87 12.09 -13.37
CA HIS A 8 -2.82 11.82 -14.45
C HIS A 8 -2.69 10.42 -15.09
N ALA A 9 -1.72 9.61 -14.68
CA ALA A 9 -1.54 8.26 -15.20
C ALA A 9 -2.70 7.34 -14.75
N PRO A 10 -3.09 6.36 -15.58
CA PRO A 10 -4.14 5.41 -15.22
C PRO A 10 -3.86 4.69 -13.90
N GLU A 11 -2.59 4.40 -13.60
CA GLU A 11 -2.15 3.81 -12.32
C GLU A 11 -2.41 4.72 -11.12
N ALA A 12 -2.21 6.04 -11.25
CA ALA A 12 -2.47 6.97 -10.15
C ALA A 12 -3.98 7.04 -9.81
N ARG A 13 -4.84 7.04 -10.83
CA ARG A 13 -6.30 6.98 -10.63
C ARG A 13 -6.75 5.66 -10.05
N ALA A 14 -6.15 4.56 -10.49
CA ALA A 14 -6.41 3.24 -9.92
C ALA A 14 -6.04 3.21 -8.43
N ARG A 15 -4.87 3.78 -8.07
CA ARG A 15 -4.40 3.90 -6.69
C ARG A 15 -5.36 4.68 -5.80
N GLU A 16 -5.85 5.84 -6.24
CA GLU A 16 -6.85 6.60 -5.47
C GLU A 16 -8.16 5.80 -5.26
N LYS A 17 -8.60 5.05 -6.26
CA LYS A 17 -9.79 4.20 -6.14
C LYS A 17 -9.55 3.01 -5.21
N ILE A 18 -8.40 2.37 -5.28
CA ILE A 18 -8.04 1.23 -4.43
C ILE A 18 -7.91 1.69 -2.97
N ASP A 19 -7.23 2.81 -2.72
CA ASP A 19 -7.11 3.40 -1.37
C ASP A 19 -8.48 3.68 -0.76
N ALA A 20 -9.41 4.25 -1.55
CA ALA A 20 -10.76 4.51 -1.10
C ALA A 20 -11.51 3.21 -0.74
N LEU A 21 -11.45 2.20 -1.61
CA LEU A 21 -12.12 0.91 -1.37
C LEU A 21 -11.55 0.18 -0.15
N LEU A 22 -10.23 0.23 0.05
CA LEU A 22 -9.56 -0.35 1.21
C LEU A 22 -10.01 0.36 2.50
N ALA A 23 -10.03 1.69 2.50
CA ALA A 23 -10.51 2.47 3.63
C ALA A 23 -12.00 2.20 3.95
N GLU A 24 -12.86 2.11 2.92
CA GLU A 24 -14.27 1.74 3.09
C GLU A 24 -14.45 0.32 3.65
N ALA A 25 -13.55 -0.60 3.29
CA ALA A 25 -13.52 -1.95 3.85
C ALA A 25 -12.88 -2.04 5.25
N GLY A 26 -12.51 -0.90 5.86
CA GLY A 26 -11.95 -0.82 7.21
C GLY A 26 -10.44 -1.04 7.29
N TRP A 27 -9.73 -1.04 6.15
CA TRP A 27 -8.29 -1.17 6.13
C TRP A 27 -7.60 0.16 6.39
N LEU A 28 -6.57 0.13 7.22
CA LEU A 28 -5.72 1.28 7.46
C LEU A 28 -4.61 1.31 6.40
N VAL A 29 -4.75 2.21 5.41
CA VAL A 29 -3.78 2.35 4.31
C VAL A 29 -2.60 3.19 4.76
N GLN A 30 -1.39 2.61 4.72
CA GLN A 30 -0.14 3.23 5.17
C GLN A 30 0.90 3.24 4.06
N ASP A 31 1.78 4.22 4.06
CA ASP A 31 3.00 4.18 3.26
C ASP A 31 4.02 3.23 3.89
N ARG A 32 4.91 2.64 3.09
CA ARG A 32 5.98 1.79 3.62
C ARG A 32 6.86 2.53 4.64
N ASP A 33 7.06 3.84 4.46
CA ASP A 33 7.94 4.65 5.32
C ASP A 33 7.31 4.90 6.70
N ASP A 34 5.97 4.92 6.74
CA ASP A 34 5.17 5.14 7.94
C ASP A 34 4.56 3.83 8.50
N MET A 35 5.05 2.68 8.04
CA MET A 35 4.44 1.39 8.33
C MET A 35 4.44 1.07 9.84
N ASN A 36 3.24 1.06 10.41
CA ASN A 36 2.95 0.63 11.76
C ASN A 36 1.93 -0.52 11.75
N LEU A 37 2.43 -1.76 11.78
CA LEU A 37 1.61 -2.99 11.79
C LEU A 37 0.77 -3.18 13.07
N THR A 38 0.96 -2.33 14.08
CA THR A 38 0.18 -2.35 15.34
C THR A 38 -0.90 -1.27 15.40
N ALA A 39 -1.06 -0.48 14.33
CA ALA A 39 -2.05 0.61 14.26
C ALA A 39 -3.51 0.13 14.14
N GLY A 40 -3.74 -1.15 13.84
CA GLY A 40 -5.07 -1.75 13.76
C GLY A 40 -5.02 -3.21 13.29
N ASP A 41 -6.18 -3.87 13.29
CA ASP A 41 -6.32 -5.28 12.92
C ASP A 41 -6.13 -5.55 11.42
N ALA A 42 -6.39 -4.58 10.54
CA ALA A 42 -6.29 -4.70 9.09
C ALA A 42 -5.51 -3.52 8.49
N ILE A 43 -4.35 -3.79 7.88
CA ILE A 43 -3.41 -2.76 7.42
C ILE A 43 -3.01 -3.03 5.98
N ALA A 44 -3.11 -2.01 5.13
CA ALA A 44 -2.67 -2.09 3.74
C ALA A 44 -1.44 -1.19 3.55
N VAL A 45 -0.29 -1.76 3.24
CA VAL A 45 0.96 -1.02 3.04
C VAL A 45 1.23 -0.87 1.55
N ARG A 46 1.28 0.38 1.08
CA ARG A 46 1.56 0.67 -0.34
C ARG A 46 3.06 0.65 -0.63
N GLU A 47 3.39 0.36 -1.89
CA GLU A 47 4.72 0.55 -2.47
C GLU A 47 5.84 -0.22 -1.73
N PHE A 48 5.51 -1.45 -1.29
CA PHE A 48 6.40 -2.28 -0.49
C PHE A 48 7.45 -2.94 -1.38
N LYS A 49 8.73 -2.65 -1.08
CA LYS A 49 9.86 -3.30 -1.73
C LYS A 49 10.26 -4.51 -0.90
N LEU A 50 10.02 -5.71 -1.42
CA LEU A 50 10.44 -6.95 -0.79
C LEU A 50 11.97 -7.03 -0.80
N GLU A 51 12.51 -7.92 0.05
CA GLU A 51 13.95 -8.16 0.13
C GLU A 51 14.58 -8.49 -1.24
N LYS A 52 15.89 -8.30 -1.35
CA LYS A 52 16.63 -8.47 -2.62
C LYS A 52 16.28 -9.83 -3.27
N GLY A 53 15.63 -9.78 -4.43
CA GLY A 53 15.24 -10.95 -5.21
C GLY A 53 13.76 -11.29 -5.20
N HIS A 54 12.96 -10.67 -4.32
CA HIS A 54 11.54 -11.03 -4.13
C HIS A 54 10.57 -10.08 -4.87
N GLY A 55 11.09 -9.01 -5.49
CA GLY A 55 10.30 -8.12 -6.34
C GLY A 55 9.71 -6.90 -5.62
N TYR A 56 8.70 -6.30 -6.23
CA TYR A 56 8.01 -5.11 -5.75
C TYR A 56 6.51 -5.38 -5.80
N VAL A 57 5.80 -4.97 -4.76
CA VAL A 57 4.34 -5.08 -4.70
C VAL A 57 3.73 -3.71 -4.49
N ASP A 58 2.62 -3.44 -5.19
CA ASP A 58 1.90 -2.17 -5.06
C ASP A 58 1.18 -2.04 -3.73
N TYR A 59 0.67 -3.16 -3.19
CA TYR A 59 0.04 -3.26 -1.87
C TYR A 59 0.40 -4.58 -1.20
N LEU A 60 0.72 -4.51 0.09
CA LEU A 60 0.84 -5.66 0.97
C LEU A 60 -0.20 -5.52 2.08
N LEU A 61 -1.05 -6.53 2.22
CA LEU A 61 -2.15 -6.52 3.18
C LEU A 61 -1.76 -7.33 4.40
N PHE A 62 -1.99 -6.80 5.60
CA PHE A 62 -1.73 -7.46 6.86
C PHE A 62 -3.02 -7.57 7.66
N ILE A 63 -3.27 -8.75 8.22
CA ILE A 63 -4.33 -8.97 9.22
C ILE A 63 -3.65 -9.49 10.48
N ASP A 64 -3.92 -8.86 11.63
CA ASP A 64 -3.31 -9.22 12.93
C ASP A 64 -1.77 -9.32 12.85
N GLY A 65 -1.14 -8.37 12.13
CA GLY A 65 0.31 -8.33 11.93
C GLY A 65 0.89 -9.40 11.01
N SER A 66 0.04 -10.21 10.37
CA SER A 66 0.44 -11.28 9.45
C SER A 66 0.08 -10.92 8.00
N PRO A 67 1.03 -10.99 7.04
CA PRO A 67 0.79 -10.71 5.62
C PRO A 67 0.02 -11.81 4.88
#